data_AF-A0A7S3G7B4-F1
#
_entry.id   AF-A0A7S3G7B4-F1
#
_cell.length_a   1.000
_cell.length_b   1.000
_cell.length_c   1.000
_cell.angle_alpha   90.00
_cell.angle_beta   90.00
_cell.angle_gamma   90.00
#
_symmetry.space_group_name_H-M   'P 1'
#
loop_
_entity.id
_entity.type
_entity.pdbx_description
1 polymer ?
#
loop_
_entity_poly.entity_id
_entity_poly.type
_entity_poly.pdbx_seq_one_letter_code
_entity_poly.pdbx_strand_id
1 'polypeptide(L)'
;MMRKGLHHLSGQLQLRSAAYQSLPTCLRHFGVVQMQTKSEAFAVYSGLQTDSQKGDPTVSPRVLLTCEHASNALPSGYGWSEAELEMDLPSSHWAFDPGAEDLSLSLSSTLNIPLVHSTVCRLVTDVNRPIGSETMFRPDTDGHEVSFNKGIWGNEGEKERRKRLSRFFYPFHDAVHQAVLREFTLFDYYPRHIDTSKLIISLHSFNPVYEGEVRKMEVGILYEHEEDRQLAESLQLMCRKNLIRARINEPWSGKKGIMFSCGRAAMFGNRRVIEMEEAAKKGQPPPSLPTLPVLPHSGEVEKMFRHGVEGERLLHAVIANESDRRRGVDGPIRSLMIEVRNDRLLDEAWRYSFVTLMAEFLKTQAFV
;
A
#
# COMPACT_ATOMS: atom_id res chain seq x y z
N MET A 1 -41.77 16.64 -23.54
CA MET A 1 -40.99 17.72 -22.88
C MET A 1 -40.21 17.12 -21.71
N MET A 2 -39.05 16.50 -21.93
CA MET A 2 -38.02 16.22 -20.90
C MET A 2 -36.78 15.67 -21.61
N ARG A 3 -35.89 16.56 -22.03
CA ARG A 3 -34.46 16.33 -22.33
C ARG A 3 -33.83 17.72 -22.37
N LYS A 4 -33.09 18.10 -21.32
CA LYS A 4 -31.94 19.03 -21.32
C LYS A 4 -31.56 19.45 -19.88
N GLY A 5 -30.26 19.37 -19.59
CA GLY A 5 -29.59 19.93 -18.41
C GLY A 5 -29.23 18.86 -17.36
N LEU A 6 -27.97 18.57 -17.01
CA LEU A 6 -26.71 19.24 -17.29
C LEU A 6 -25.58 18.22 -17.45
N HIS A 7 -24.81 18.39 -18.53
CA HIS A 7 -23.41 18.04 -18.62
C HIS A 7 -22.60 19.02 -17.76
N HIS A 8 -21.71 18.50 -16.90
CA HIS A 8 -20.31 18.90 -16.70
C HIS A 8 -19.85 18.46 -15.32
N LEU A 9 -19.04 17.40 -15.27
CA LEU A 9 -17.93 17.19 -14.32
C LEU A 9 -17.10 15.98 -14.81
N SER A 10 -16.72 15.97 -16.09
CA SER A 10 -15.60 15.17 -16.58
C SER A 10 -14.31 15.95 -16.32
N GLY A 11 -14.02 16.23 -15.05
CA GLY A 11 -12.72 16.72 -14.64
C GLY A 11 -11.82 15.52 -14.46
N GLN A 12 -10.94 15.25 -15.44
CA GLN A 12 -9.74 14.46 -15.17
C GLN A 12 -8.97 15.19 -14.07
N LEU A 13 -9.20 14.85 -12.80
CA LEU A 13 -8.31 15.26 -11.73
C LEU A 13 -7.02 14.46 -11.91
N GLN A 14 -6.11 14.99 -12.72
CA GLN A 14 -4.71 14.65 -12.65
C GLN A 14 -4.22 15.16 -11.28
N LEU A 15 -4.34 14.34 -10.24
CA LEU A 15 -3.66 14.60 -8.97
C LEU A 15 -2.16 14.40 -9.19
N ARG A 16 -1.53 15.40 -9.81
CA ARG A 16 -0.08 15.52 -9.86
C ARG A 16 0.31 16.30 -8.61
N SER A 17 0.70 15.60 -7.55
CA SER A 17 1.37 16.26 -6.43
C SER A 17 2.58 17.05 -6.96
N ALA A 18 2.95 18.16 -6.32
CA ALA A 18 4.14 18.91 -6.71
C ALA A 18 5.42 18.04 -6.69
N ALA A 19 5.42 16.98 -5.85
CA ALA A 19 6.45 15.95 -5.83
C ALA A 19 6.48 15.14 -7.15
N TYR A 20 5.33 14.76 -7.71
CA TYR A 20 5.25 14.01 -8.99
C TYR A 20 5.79 14.80 -10.19
N GLN A 21 5.54 16.11 -10.26
CA GLN A 21 6.07 16.95 -11.35
C GLN A 21 7.59 17.13 -11.28
N SER A 22 8.18 16.93 -10.10
CA SER A 22 9.63 16.99 -9.87
C SER A 22 10.37 15.69 -10.21
N LEU A 23 9.65 14.62 -10.60
CA LEU A 23 10.26 13.32 -10.92
C LEU A 23 10.87 13.31 -12.35
N PRO A 24 12.04 12.65 -12.50
CA PRO A 24 12.63 12.27 -13.79
C PRO A 24 11.64 11.60 -14.75
N THR A 25 11.82 11.82 -16.06
CA THR A 25 10.91 11.34 -17.12
C THR A 25 10.79 9.81 -17.17
N CYS A 26 11.79 9.07 -16.69
CA CYS A 26 11.76 7.60 -16.57
C CYS A 26 10.81 7.11 -15.46
N LEU A 27 10.56 7.91 -14.42
CA LEU A 27 9.57 7.64 -13.37
C LEU A 27 8.16 8.15 -13.74
N ARG A 28 8.01 8.79 -14.92
CA ARG A 28 6.71 9.10 -15.52
C ARG A 28 6.14 7.94 -16.35
N HIS A 29 6.86 6.81 -16.41
CA HIS A 29 6.38 5.57 -17.05
C HIS A 29 5.45 4.73 -16.15
N PHE A 30 5.28 5.09 -14.87
CA PHE A 30 4.19 4.53 -14.08
C PHE A 30 2.87 5.09 -14.61
N GLY A 31 1.95 4.20 -14.99
CA GLY A 31 0.66 4.56 -15.56
C GLY A 31 -0.05 5.63 -14.72
N VAL A 32 -0.78 6.52 -15.37
CA VAL A 32 -1.62 7.48 -14.66
C VAL A 32 -2.72 6.70 -13.94
N VAL A 33 -2.70 6.66 -12.60
CA VAL A 33 -3.85 6.15 -11.84
C VAL A 33 -5.03 7.08 -12.08
N GLN A 34 -6.16 6.54 -12.51
CA GLN A 34 -7.39 7.32 -12.58
C GLN A 34 -8.22 7.11 -11.31
N MET A 35 -8.35 8.17 -10.52
CA MET A 35 -9.34 8.22 -9.44
C MET A 35 -10.74 8.18 -10.05
N GLN A 36 -11.47 7.11 -9.78
CA GLN A 36 -12.82 6.88 -10.30
C GLN A 36 -13.87 7.58 -9.42
N THR A 37 -13.71 7.44 -8.11
CA THR A 37 -14.65 7.97 -7.12
C THR A 37 -13.85 8.51 -5.94
N LYS A 38 -14.24 9.67 -5.44
CA LYS A 38 -13.79 10.19 -4.15
C LYS A 38 -15.00 10.57 -3.31
N SER A 39 -15.03 10.08 -2.09
CA SER A 39 -15.97 10.50 -1.05
C SER A 39 -15.19 11.13 0.10
N GLU A 40 -15.89 11.55 1.15
CA GLU A 40 -15.25 11.98 2.40
C GLU A 40 -14.54 10.80 3.11
N ALA A 41 -14.98 9.55 2.88
CA ALA A 41 -14.54 8.35 3.58
C ALA A 41 -13.47 7.54 2.84
N PHE A 42 -13.49 7.55 1.52
CA PHE A 42 -12.64 6.71 0.68
C PHE A 42 -12.36 7.34 -0.68
N ALA A 43 -11.34 6.83 -1.36
CA ALA A 43 -11.21 6.96 -2.81
C ALA A 43 -11.02 5.60 -3.47
N VAL A 44 -11.59 5.47 -4.67
CA VAL A 44 -11.47 4.30 -5.53
C VAL A 44 -10.66 4.69 -6.75
N TYR A 45 -9.66 3.89 -7.05
CA TYR A 45 -8.85 4.00 -8.24
C TYR A 45 -9.05 2.75 -9.08
N SER A 46 -9.08 2.92 -10.40
CA SER A 46 -8.96 1.80 -11.32
C SER A 46 -7.60 1.88 -12.01
N GLY A 47 -7.08 0.70 -12.36
CA GLY A 47 -6.17 0.63 -13.48
C GLY A 47 -6.81 1.24 -14.73
N LEU A 48 -6.02 1.91 -15.57
CA LEU A 48 -6.41 2.28 -16.93
C LEU A 48 -6.82 1.02 -17.72
N GLN A 49 -8.11 0.80 -17.91
CA GLN A 49 -8.58 0.16 -19.14
C GLN A 49 -8.64 1.25 -20.22
N THR A 50 -7.52 1.51 -20.89
CA THR A 50 -7.60 2.18 -22.18
C THR A 50 -8.07 1.16 -23.21
N ASP A 51 -9.12 1.47 -23.98
CA ASP A 51 -9.64 0.67 -25.10
C ASP A 51 -8.58 0.22 -26.13
N SER A 52 -7.36 0.78 -26.07
CA SER A 52 -6.24 0.50 -26.96
C SER A 52 -5.11 -0.35 -26.38
N GLN A 53 -5.15 -0.76 -25.12
CA GLN A 53 -4.20 -1.74 -24.58
C GLN A 53 -4.90 -3.09 -24.35
N LYS A 54 -4.92 -3.91 -25.40
CA LYS A 54 -4.86 -5.36 -25.21
C LYS A 54 -3.53 -5.66 -24.53
N GLY A 55 -3.48 -5.52 -23.21
CA GLY A 55 -2.46 -6.21 -22.41
C GLY A 55 -2.49 -7.69 -22.77
N ASP A 56 -1.35 -8.36 -22.63
CA ASP A 56 -1.24 -9.79 -22.88
C ASP A 56 -2.44 -10.52 -22.21
N PRO A 57 -3.33 -11.17 -22.98
CA PRO A 57 -4.54 -11.79 -22.45
C PRO A 57 -4.26 -13.04 -21.61
N THR A 58 -2.98 -13.37 -21.38
CA THR A 58 -2.56 -14.42 -20.46
C THR A 58 -2.67 -13.96 -19.00
N VAL A 59 -3.93 -13.92 -18.53
CA VAL A 59 -4.37 -14.02 -17.14
C VAL A 59 -3.68 -13.04 -16.18
N SER A 60 -4.22 -11.83 -16.04
CA SER A 60 -3.97 -11.03 -14.83
C SER A 60 -4.74 -11.72 -13.69
N PRO A 61 -4.14 -12.00 -12.52
CA PRO A 61 -4.94 -12.40 -11.37
C PRO A 61 -5.96 -11.29 -11.12
N ARG A 62 -7.19 -11.67 -10.76
CA ARG A 62 -8.19 -10.71 -10.28
C ARG A 62 -7.69 -10.29 -8.90
N VAL A 63 -7.12 -9.10 -8.81
CA VAL A 63 -6.54 -8.58 -7.58
C VAL A 63 -7.30 -7.33 -7.18
N LEU A 64 -7.53 -7.17 -5.89
CA LEU A 64 -7.99 -5.92 -5.30
C LEU A 64 -6.98 -5.47 -4.25
N LEU A 65 -6.54 -4.22 -4.34
CA LEU A 65 -5.76 -3.58 -3.29
C LEU A 65 -6.69 -2.84 -2.31
N THR A 66 -6.42 -2.97 -1.02
CA THR A 66 -7.01 -2.11 0.02
C THR A 66 -5.91 -1.38 0.79
N CYS A 67 -6.21 -0.16 1.26
CA CYS A 67 -5.34 0.56 2.18
C CYS A 67 -6.18 1.37 3.18
N GLU A 68 -6.39 0.77 4.34
CA GLU A 68 -7.30 1.21 5.39
C GLU A 68 -6.78 2.43 6.15
N HIS A 69 -5.46 2.60 6.20
CA HIS A 69 -4.77 3.64 6.97
C HIS A 69 -3.96 4.60 6.08
N ALA A 70 -4.42 4.84 4.86
CA ALA A 70 -3.72 5.67 3.87
C ALA A 70 -3.56 7.15 4.27
N SER A 71 -4.51 7.70 5.04
CA SER A 71 -4.63 9.16 5.24
C SER A 71 -4.68 9.51 6.72
N ASN A 72 -4.06 10.63 7.09
CA ASN A 72 -4.18 11.29 8.39
C ASN A 72 -5.17 12.46 8.39
N ALA A 73 -5.93 12.66 7.30
CA ALA A 73 -6.82 13.79 7.16
C ALA A 73 -8.00 13.71 8.15
N LEU A 74 -8.27 14.82 8.83
CA LEU A 74 -9.46 14.96 9.66
C LEU A 74 -10.63 15.52 8.82
N PRO A 75 -11.81 14.88 8.85
CA PRO A 75 -12.98 15.38 8.16
C PRO A 75 -13.57 16.61 8.87
N SER A 76 -14.48 17.31 8.19
CA SER A 76 -15.13 18.49 8.76
C SER A 76 -15.85 18.15 10.07
N GLY A 77 -15.57 18.94 11.11
CA GLY A 77 -16.10 18.75 12.46
C GLY A 77 -15.16 18.01 13.42
N TYR A 78 -13.97 17.61 12.96
CA TYR A 78 -12.88 17.09 13.80
C TYR A 78 -11.68 18.03 13.69
N GLY A 79 -10.88 18.12 14.75
CA GLY A 79 -9.69 18.94 14.78
C GLY A 79 -8.70 18.41 15.81
N TRP A 80 -7.42 18.71 15.58
CA TRP A 80 -6.37 18.46 16.56
C TRP A 80 -6.36 19.55 17.61
N SER A 81 -6.19 19.18 18.87
CA SER A 81 -5.87 20.12 19.95
C SER A 81 -4.44 20.65 19.79
N GLU A 82 -4.14 21.76 20.48
CA GLU A 82 -2.78 22.33 20.48
C GLU A 82 -1.73 21.31 20.96
N ALA A 83 -2.04 20.54 22.01
CA ALA A 83 -1.14 19.50 22.52
C ALA A 83 -0.89 18.37 21.50
N GLU A 84 -1.92 17.94 20.77
CA GLU A 84 -1.79 16.92 19.71
C GLU A 84 -0.94 17.43 18.53
N LEU A 85 -1.03 18.73 18.22
CA LEU A 85 -0.18 19.36 17.22
C LEU A 85 1.28 19.48 17.69
N GLU A 86 1.51 19.86 18.95
CA GLU A 86 2.85 19.99 19.53
C GLU A 86 3.63 18.67 19.54
N MET A 87 2.95 17.54 19.74
CA MET A 87 3.57 16.21 19.68
C MET A 87 3.66 15.60 18.28
N ASP A 88 3.32 16.35 17.22
CA ASP A 88 3.28 15.86 15.83
C ASP A 88 2.39 14.60 15.66
N LEU A 89 1.31 14.48 16.44
CA LEU A 89 0.35 13.38 16.33
C LEU A 89 -0.20 13.23 14.90
N PRO A 90 -0.54 14.33 14.16
CA PRO A 90 -1.03 14.22 12.80
C PRO A 90 -0.06 13.49 11.86
N SER A 91 1.26 13.68 12.02
CA SER A 91 2.27 13.04 11.14
C SER A 91 2.82 11.75 11.73
N SER A 92 2.21 11.24 12.79
CA SER A 92 2.63 10.01 13.47
C SER A 92 1.91 8.78 12.91
N HIS A 93 2.49 7.62 13.16
CA HIS A 93 1.90 6.32 12.86
C HIS A 93 0.57 6.02 13.58
N TRP A 94 0.21 6.82 14.60
CA TRP A 94 -1.08 6.69 15.27
C TRP A 94 -2.22 7.20 14.40
N ALA A 95 -1.99 8.23 13.58
CA ALA A 95 -3.00 8.85 12.74
C ALA A 95 -3.24 8.10 11.42
N PHE A 96 -2.20 7.46 10.89
CA PHE A 96 -2.18 6.78 9.58
C PHE A 96 -0.94 5.90 9.46
N ASP A 97 -0.79 5.19 8.34
CA ASP A 97 0.37 4.37 8.01
C ASP A 97 1.30 5.12 7.03
N PRO A 98 2.43 5.69 7.51
CA PRO A 98 3.29 6.52 6.66
C PRO A 98 3.86 5.77 5.46
N GLY A 99 3.52 6.22 4.25
CA GLY A 99 3.98 5.66 2.99
C GLY A 99 3.08 4.58 2.38
N ALA A 100 2.08 4.07 3.12
CA ALA A 100 1.17 3.05 2.62
C ALA A 100 0.30 3.57 1.45
N GLU A 101 -0.13 4.83 1.48
CA GLU A 101 -0.83 5.47 0.35
C GLU A 101 0.04 5.49 -0.91
N ASP A 102 1.28 5.96 -0.80
CA ASP A 102 2.20 6.04 -1.93
C ASP A 102 2.48 4.67 -2.55
N LEU A 103 2.73 3.66 -1.70
CA LEU A 103 2.96 2.30 -2.15
C LEU A 103 1.72 1.74 -2.86
N SER A 104 0.53 1.91 -2.27
CA SER A 104 -0.72 1.40 -2.83
C SER A 104 -1.06 2.04 -4.18
N LEU A 105 -0.88 3.35 -4.31
CA LEU A 105 -1.04 4.06 -5.59
C LEU A 105 -0.01 3.61 -6.64
N SER A 106 1.23 3.36 -6.22
CA SER A 106 2.30 2.87 -7.11
C SER A 106 2.02 1.45 -7.62
N LEU A 107 1.53 0.56 -6.76
CA LEU A 107 1.10 -0.79 -7.16
C LEU A 107 -0.12 -0.72 -8.08
N SER A 108 -1.13 0.08 -7.73
CA SER A 108 -2.35 0.25 -8.53
C SER A 108 -2.04 0.76 -9.94
N SER A 109 -1.22 1.81 -10.07
CA SER A 109 -0.80 2.36 -11.38
C SER A 109 -0.02 1.36 -12.21
N THR A 110 1.01 0.77 -11.62
CA THR A 110 1.99 -0.02 -12.36
C THR A 110 1.42 -1.35 -12.81
N LEU A 111 0.59 -1.95 -11.96
CA LEU A 111 0.03 -3.28 -12.19
C LEU A 111 -1.37 -3.20 -12.82
N ASN A 112 -1.92 -2.00 -12.97
CA ASN A 112 -3.27 -1.79 -13.49
C ASN A 112 -4.36 -2.43 -12.61
N ILE A 113 -4.16 -2.44 -11.30
CA ILE A 113 -5.01 -3.13 -10.31
C ILE A 113 -5.89 -2.11 -9.58
N PRO A 114 -7.18 -2.38 -9.33
CA PRO A 114 -8.03 -1.48 -8.56
C PRO A 114 -7.55 -1.34 -7.11
N LEU A 115 -7.73 -0.14 -6.58
CA LEU A 115 -7.40 0.22 -5.20
C LEU A 115 -8.58 0.92 -4.55
N VAL A 116 -8.91 0.49 -3.33
CA VAL A 116 -9.78 1.24 -2.42
C VAL A 116 -8.97 1.64 -1.20
N HIS A 117 -8.83 2.94 -0.95
CA HIS A 117 -8.15 3.42 0.25
C HIS A 117 -9.03 4.35 1.09
N SER A 118 -8.79 4.40 2.40
CA SER A 118 -9.46 5.34 3.31
C SER A 118 -8.90 6.74 3.11
N THR A 119 -9.76 7.75 3.09
CA THR A 119 -9.34 9.16 3.04
C THR A 119 -9.32 9.82 4.42
N VAL A 120 -9.62 9.06 5.47
CA VAL A 120 -9.82 9.57 6.84
C VAL A 120 -8.78 8.96 7.79
N CYS A 121 -8.29 9.82 8.69
CA CYS A 121 -7.47 9.44 9.85
C CYS A 121 -8.07 8.26 10.62
N ARG A 122 -7.25 7.24 10.90
CA ARG A 122 -7.70 6.04 11.64
C ARG A 122 -8.16 6.35 13.06
N LEU A 123 -7.68 7.45 13.67
CA LEU A 123 -8.14 7.87 15.00
C LEU A 123 -9.59 8.35 14.98
N VAL A 124 -10.09 8.86 13.86
CA VAL A 124 -11.51 9.22 13.72
C VAL A 124 -12.35 7.95 13.68
N THR A 125 -12.00 7.00 12.82
CA THR A 125 -12.66 5.69 12.73
C THR A 125 -11.71 4.70 12.07
N ASP A 126 -11.21 3.72 12.82
CA ASP A 126 -10.38 2.67 12.25
C ASP A 126 -11.27 1.66 11.51
N VAL A 127 -11.22 1.71 10.18
CA VAL A 127 -11.99 0.82 9.30
C VAL A 127 -11.41 -0.61 9.26
N ASN A 128 -10.22 -0.84 9.83
CA ASN A 128 -9.64 -2.17 10.00
C ASN A 128 -9.91 -2.74 11.40
N ARG A 129 -11.02 -2.36 12.04
CA ARG A 129 -11.47 -2.88 13.34
C ARG A 129 -12.96 -3.29 13.31
N PRO A 130 -13.35 -4.34 14.05
CA PRO A 130 -14.75 -4.70 14.17
C PRO A 130 -15.54 -3.61 14.92
N ILE A 131 -16.80 -3.44 14.53
CA ILE A 131 -17.74 -2.54 15.22
C ILE A 131 -17.82 -2.95 16.69
N GLY A 132 -17.60 -1.97 17.58
CA GLY A 132 -17.58 -2.20 19.03
C GLY A 132 -16.20 -2.50 19.60
N SER A 133 -15.15 -2.66 18.78
CA SER A 133 -13.78 -2.68 19.28
C SER A 133 -13.42 -1.33 19.89
N GLU A 134 -12.87 -1.32 21.10
CA GLU A 134 -12.38 -0.08 21.73
C GLU A 134 -11.39 0.67 20.83
N THR A 135 -10.56 -0.06 20.09
CA THR A 135 -9.55 0.51 19.19
C THR A 135 -10.09 1.01 17.85
N MET A 136 -11.37 0.77 17.52
CA MET A 136 -12.04 1.45 16.41
C MET A 136 -12.08 2.97 16.62
N PHE A 137 -12.23 3.38 17.88
CA PHE A 137 -12.14 4.76 18.33
C PHE A 137 -11.09 4.83 19.43
N ARG A 138 -9.82 4.72 19.02
CA ARG A 138 -8.67 4.62 19.93
C ARG A 138 -8.71 5.72 21.01
N PRO A 139 -8.74 5.38 22.30
CA PRO A 139 -8.91 6.36 23.37
C PRO A 139 -7.65 7.20 23.59
N ASP A 140 -6.46 6.62 23.43
CA ASP A 140 -5.18 7.28 23.65
C ASP A 140 -4.07 6.79 22.71
N THR A 141 -3.03 7.61 22.60
CA THR A 141 -1.81 7.36 21.83
C THR A 141 -0.61 7.59 22.74
N ASP A 142 0.02 6.49 23.20
CA ASP A 142 1.12 6.53 24.17
C ASP A 142 0.79 7.30 25.46
N GLY A 143 -0.43 7.11 25.99
CA GLY A 143 -0.88 7.77 27.22
C GLY A 143 -1.46 9.17 27.02
N HIS A 144 -1.47 9.70 25.80
CA HIS A 144 -2.15 10.94 25.46
C HIS A 144 -3.57 10.67 24.95
N GLU A 145 -4.58 11.10 25.69
CA GLU A 145 -5.99 10.96 25.30
C GLU A 145 -6.25 11.68 23.97
N VAL A 146 -6.87 10.99 23.02
CA VAL A 146 -7.26 11.56 21.73
C VAL A 146 -8.47 12.46 21.96
N SER A 147 -8.31 13.75 21.70
CA SER A 147 -9.23 14.81 22.15
C SER A 147 -10.66 14.58 21.66
N PHE A 148 -10.82 14.20 20.40
CA PHE A 148 -12.12 13.92 19.78
C PHE A 148 -12.64 12.50 20.06
N ASN A 149 -11.90 11.62 20.76
CA ASN A 149 -12.38 10.29 21.18
C ASN A 149 -12.76 10.22 22.66
N LYS A 150 -12.53 11.30 23.42
CA LYS A 150 -12.91 11.39 24.83
C LYS A 150 -14.39 11.04 25.03
N GLY A 151 -14.65 10.10 25.94
CA GLY A 151 -16.02 9.68 26.29
C GLY A 151 -16.80 8.99 25.18
N ILE A 152 -16.16 8.63 24.05
CA ILE A 152 -16.87 8.08 22.88
C ILE A 152 -17.57 6.77 23.17
N TRP A 153 -17.14 5.99 24.16
CA TRP A 153 -17.77 4.73 24.57
C TRP A 153 -18.83 4.88 25.67
N GLY A 154 -18.98 6.08 26.24
CA GLY A 154 -20.08 6.40 27.17
C GLY A 154 -21.44 6.52 26.47
N ASN A 155 -22.49 6.70 27.26
CA ASN A 155 -23.86 6.90 26.77
C ASN A 155 -23.96 8.12 25.84
N GLU A 156 -23.29 9.22 26.22
CA GLU A 156 -23.27 10.47 25.44
C GLU A 156 -22.56 10.30 24.08
N GLY A 157 -21.65 9.34 23.98
CA GLY A 157 -20.91 9.03 22.76
C GLY A 157 -21.69 8.23 21.71
N GLU A 158 -22.85 7.63 22.04
CA GLU A 158 -23.57 6.75 21.11
C GLU A 158 -23.91 7.45 19.78
N LYS A 159 -24.42 8.67 19.85
CA LYS A 159 -24.79 9.45 18.66
C LYS A 159 -23.58 9.71 17.77
N GLU A 160 -22.43 9.98 18.36
CA GLU A 160 -21.18 10.23 17.64
C GLU A 160 -20.63 8.93 17.02
N ARG A 161 -20.67 7.80 17.75
CA ARG A 161 -20.32 6.48 17.18
C ARG A 161 -21.16 6.17 15.95
N ARG A 162 -22.49 6.34 16.03
CA ARG A 162 -23.40 6.10 14.89
C ARG A 162 -23.11 7.02 13.71
N LYS A 163 -22.84 8.30 13.96
CA LYS A 163 -22.47 9.29 12.94
C LYS A 163 -21.18 8.91 12.22
N ARG A 164 -20.15 8.46 12.96
CA ARG A 164 -18.88 8.03 12.39
C ARG A 164 -19.00 6.75 11.58
N LEU A 165 -19.78 5.79 12.08
CA LEU A 165 -20.08 4.56 11.34
C LEU A 165 -20.79 4.87 10.01
N SER A 166 -21.79 5.75 10.01
CA SER A 166 -22.53 6.11 8.79
C SER A 166 -21.75 7.01 7.82
N ARG A 167 -20.87 7.88 8.31
CA ARG A 167 -20.06 8.75 7.45
C ARG A 167 -18.81 8.08 6.90
N PHE A 168 -18.17 7.18 7.65
CA PHE A 168 -16.82 6.70 7.32
C PHE A 168 -16.73 5.19 7.18
N PHE A 169 -17.18 4.44 8.19
CA PHE A 169 -17.03 2.98 8.23
C PHE A 169 -17.84 2.26 7.14
N TYR A 170 -19.15 2.45 7.11
CA TYR A 170 -20.00 1.78 6.13
C TYR A 170 -19.67 2.20 4.70
N PRO A 171 -19.49 3.51 4.38
CA PRO A 171 -19.13 3.91 3.03
C PRO A 171 -17.81 3.31 2.53
N PHE A 172 -16.78 3.21 3.38
CA PHE A 172 -15.53 2.55 3.01
C PHE A 172 -15.74 1.05 2.69
N HIS A 173 -16.40 0.31 3.58
CA HIS A 173 -16.64 -1.12 3.34
C HIS A 173 -17.60 -1.39 2.18
N ASP A 174 -18.56 -0.50 1.93
CA ASP A 174 -19.42 -0.59 0.75
C ASP A 174 -18.60 -0.38 -0.53
N ALA A 175 -17.63 0.55 -0.54
CA ALA A 175 -16.74 0.74 -1.68
C ALA A 175 -15.86 -0.49 -1.94
N VAL A 176 -15.29 -1.09 -0.87
CA VAL A 176 -14.54 -2.36 -0.97
C VAL A 176 -15.44 -3.46 -1.52
N HIS A 177 -16.66 -3.60 -0.98
CA HIS A 177 -17.60 -4.62 -1.44
C HIS A 177 -17.99 -4.43 -2.92
N GLN A 178 -18.23 -3.20 -3.36
CA GLN A 178 -18.53 -2.89 -4.76
C GLN A 178 -17.33 -3.18 -5.67
N ALA A 179 -16.10 -2.87 -5.24
CA ALA A 179 -14.89 -3.23 -5.99
C ALA A 179 -14.77 -4.76 -6.11
N VAL A 180 -14.97 -5.48 -5.01
CA VAL A 180 -15.02 -6.94 -5.00
C VAL A 180 -16.07 -7.48 -5.99
N LEU A 181 -17.30 -6.97 -5.99
CA LEU A 181 -18.35 -7.43 -6.92
C LEU A 181 -18.00 -7.18 -8.39
N ARG A 182 -17.36 -6.04 -8.70
CA ARG A 182 -16.95 -5.66 -10.05
C ARG A 182 -15.84 -6.56 -10.58
N GLU A 183 -14.78 -6.74 -9.79
CA GLU A 183 -13.58 -7.46 -10.23
C GLU A 183 -13.79 -8.97 -10.32
N PHE A 184 -14.69 -9.51 -9.50
CA PHE A 184 -14.76 -10.96 -9.29
C PHE A 184 -16.03 -11.63 -9.85
N THR A 185 -16.96 -10.91 -10.49
CA THR A 185 -18.23 -11.38 -11.10
C THR A 185 -19.15 -12.25 -10.20
N LEU A 186 -20.45 -11.96 -10.19
CA LEU A 186 -21.45 -12.70 -9.38
C LEU A 186 -21.67 -14.18 -9.78
N PHE A 187 -21.23 -14.62 -10.98
CA PHE A 187 -21.47 -15.97 -11.48
C PHE A 187 -20.50 -17.04 -10.92
N ASP A 188 -19.51 -16.65 -10.13
CA ASP A 188 -18.60 -17.57 -9.42
C ASP A 188 -19.22 -18.16 -8.13
N TYR A 189 -20.55 -18.14 -8.01
CA TYR A 189 -21.32 -18.60 -6.84
C TYR A 189 -21.25 -20.11 -6.58
N TYR A 190 -20.51 -20.90 -7.38
CA TYR A 190 -20.33 -22.33 -7.13
C TYR A 190 -19.08 -22.58 -6.25
N PRO A 191 -19.24 -22.89 -4.96
CA PRO A 191 -18.15 -23.00 -4.01
C PRO A 191 -17.63 -24.43 -4.06
N ARG A 192 -16.67 -24.73 -4.93
CA ARG A 192 -16.01 -26.05 -4.89
C ARG A 192 -14.49 -26.01 -4.83
N HIS A 193 -13.86 -24.88 -5.15
CA HIS A 193 -12.40 -24.73 -5.06
C HIS A 193 -12.01 -23.34 -4.55
N ILE A 194 -10.94 -23.29 -3.76
CA ILE A 194 -10.25 -22.06 -3.38
C ILE A 194 -9.53 -21.54 -4.62
N ASP A 195 -9.89 -20.34 -5.07
CA ASP A 195 -9.45 -19.77 -6.33
C ASP A 195 -8.38 -18.70 -6.07
N THR A 196 -7.11 -19.10 -6.21
CA THR A 196 -5.95 -18.21 -6.08
C THR A 196 -5.92 -17.10 -7.12
N SER A 197 -6.72 -17.19 -8.19
CA SER A 197 -6.91 -16.08 -9.12
C SER A 197 -7.69 -14.91 -8.52
N LYS A 198 -8.29 -15.06 -7.33
CA LYS A 198 -9.05 -14.01 -6.63
C LYS A 198 -8.36 -13.60 -5.32
N LEU A 199 -7.54 -12.57 -5.40
CA LEU A 199 -6.69 -12.13 -4.30
C LEU A 199 -7.05 -10.72 -3.82
N ILE A 200 -7.18 -10.55 -2.52
CA ILE A 200 -7.21 -9.25 -1.86
C ILE A 200 -5.86 -9.03 -1.16
N ILE A 201 -5.22 -7.90 -1.44
CA ILE A 201 -3.97 -7.48 -0.77
C ILE A 201 -4.25 -6.21 0.01
N SER A 202 -4.21 -6.32 1.34
CA SER A 202 -4.23 -5.15 2.22
C SER A 202 -2.82 -4.59 2.38
N LEU A 203 -2.67 -3.28 2.26
CA LEU A 203 -1.38 -2.59 2.29
C LEU A 203 -1.30 -1.63 3.49
N HIS A 204 -0.31 -1.88 4.34
CA HIS A 204 -0.04 -1.18 5.59
C HIS A 204 1.45 -0.86 5.74
N SER A 205 1.76 -0.09 6.77
CA SER A 205 3.15 0.16 7.16
C SER A 205 3.33 0.12 8.67
N PHE A 206 4.53 -0.24 9.11
CA PHE A 206 4.88 -0.29 10.53
C PHE A 206 6.10 0.56 10.85
N ASN A 207 6.16 1.07 12.09
CA ASN A 207 7.34 1.79 12.56
C ASN A 207 8.56 0.86 12.68
N PRO A 208 9.72 1.22 12.09
CA PRO A 208 10.95 0.43 12.22
C PRO A 208 11.48 0.36 13.64
N VAL A 209 11.20 1.37 14.47
CA VAL A 209 11.54 1.38 15.89
C VAL A 209 10.26 1.31 16.70
N TYR A 210 10.16 0.34 17.59
CA TYR A 210 8.99 0.12 18.43
C TYR A 210 9.46 -0.20 19.85
N GLU A 211 8.94 0.54 20.83
CA GLU A 211 9.33 0.40 22.25
C GLU A 211 10.86 0.45 22.48
N GLY A 212 11.57 1.23 21.66
CA GLY A 212 13.03 1.37 21.72
C GLY A 212 13.82 0.31 20.93
N GLU A 213 13.15 -0.71 20.40
CA GLU A 213 13.79 -1.81 19.65
C GLU A 213 13.71 -1.62 18.14
N VAL A 214 14.83 -1.85 17.45
CA VAL A 214 14.93 -1.76 15.98
C VAL A 214 14.46 -3.07 15.35
N ARG A 215 13.36 -3.01 14.59
CA ARG A 215 12.88 -4.11 13.76
C ARG A 215 13.79 -4.26 12.54
N LYS A 216 14.42 -5.43 12.41
CA LYS A 216 15.38 -5.74 11.32
C LYS A 216 14.70 -6.17 10.01
N MET A 217 13.39 -6.34 10.02
CA MET A 217 12.60 -6.74 8.86
C MET A 217 12.19 -5.52 8.04
N GLU A 218 11.98 -5.73 6.74
CA GLU A 218 11.56 -4.70 5.80
C GLU A 218 10.10 -4.86 5.38
N VAL A 219 9.62 -6.11 5.36
CA VAL A 219 8.25 -6.46 4.93
C VAL A 219 7.67 -7.52 5.88
N GLY A 220 6.50 -7.26 6.43
CA GLY A 220 5.63 -8.26 7.05
C GLY A 220 4.64 -8.79 6.02
N ILE A 221 4.40 -10.10 6.05
CA ILE A 221 3.40 -10.78 5.22
C ILE A 221 2.47 -11.53 6.17
N LEU A 222 1.27 -11.00 6.32
CA LEU A 222 0.29 -11.45 7.28
C LEU A 222 -0.78 -12.27 6.58
N TYR A 223 -1.23 -13.30 7.28
CA TYR A 223 -2.38 -14.10 6.88
C TYR A 223 -3.12 -14.59 8.12
N GLU A 224 -4.43 -14.74 8.00
CA GLU A 224 -5.30 -15.21 9.08
C GLU A 224 -5.57 -16.72 8.96
N HIS A 225 -5.98 -17.18 7.78
CA HIS A 225 -6.41 -18.56 7.55
C HIS A 225 -5.29 -19.43 6.96
N GLU A 226 -5.22 -20.70 7.36
CA GLU A 226 -4.14 -21.61 6.92
C GLU A 226 -4.14 -21.88 5.42
N GLU A 227 -5.28 -21.73 4.75
CA GLU A 227 -5.34 -21.79 3.28
C GLU A 227 -4.43 -20.74 2.64
N ASP A 228 -4.35 -19.53 3.21
CA ASP A 228 -3.52 -18.40 2.73
C ASP A 228 -2.01 -18.57 2.97
N ARG A 229 -1.61 -19.56 3.77
CA ARG A 229 -0.21 -19.77 4.16
C ARG A 229 0.74 -19.96 2.97
N GLN A 230 0.37 -20.80 2.00
CA GLN A 230 1.23 -21.08 0.84
C GLN A 230 1.47 -19.84 -0.01
N LEU A 231 0.48 -18.95 -0.11
CA LEU A 231 0.57 -17.68 -0.80
C LEU A 231 1.57 -16.75 -0.08
N ALA A 232 1.46 -16.65 1.25
CA ALA A 232 2.39 -15.87 2.07
C ALA A 232 3.83 -16.41 2.02
N GLU A 233 4.01 -17.73 2.09
CA GLU A 233 5.33 -18.40 1.97
C GLU A 233 5.95 -18.20 0.58
N SER A 234 5.15 -18.21 -0.47
CA SER A 234 5.61 -17.94 -1.84
C SER A 234 6.10 -16.50 -2.00
N LEU A 235 5.35 -15.53 -1.46
CA LEU A 235 5.78 -14.12 -1.45
C LEU A 235 7.03 -13.92 -0.60
N GLN A 236 7.12 -14.57 0.57
CA GLN A 236 8.33 -14.51 1.41
C GLN A 236 9.56 -15.04 0.67
N LEU A 237 9.43 -16.16 -0.05
CA LEU A 237 10.51 -16.74 -0.83
C LEU A 237 10.96 -15.78 -1.95
N MET A 238 10.02 -15.14 -2.64
CA MET A 238 10.29 -14.12 -3.65
C MET A 238 11.03 -12.91 -3.08
N CYS A 239 10.60 -12.40 -1.92
CA CYS A 239 11.30 -11.35 -1.18
C CYS A 239 12.74 -11.78 -0.86
N ARG A 240 12.94 -13.00 -0.34
CA ARG A 240 14.28 -13.52 -0.03
C ARG A 240 15.20 -13.60 -1.25
N LYS A 241 14.69 -14.09 -2.39
CA LYS A 241 15.43 -14.14 -3.67
C LYS A 241 15.86 -12.76 -4.15
N ASN A 242 15.13 -11.72 -3.76
CA ASN A 242 15.41 -10.32 -4.05
C ASN A 242 16.05 -9.58 -2.87
N LEU A 243 16.59 -10.31 -1.90
CA LEU A 243 17.32 -9.81 -0.74
C LEU A 243 16.51 -8.89 0.19
N ILE A 244 15.18 -8.96 0.13
CA ILE A 244 14.25 -8.28 1.04
C ILE A 244 14.03 -9.15 2.28
N ARG A 245 14.22 -8.55 3.47
CA ARG A 245 13.99 -9.23 4.76
C ARG A 245 12.50 -9.26 5.08
N ALA A 246 11.80 -10.19 4.44
CA ALA A 246 10.41 -10.48 4.74
C ALA A 246 10.25 -11.41 5.97
N ARG A 247 9.18 -11.22 6.73
CA ARG A 247 8.74 -12.11 7.82
C ARG A 247 7.26 -12.42 7.66
N ILE A 248 6.87 -13.62 8.06
CA ILE A 248 5.47 -14.05 8.03
C ILE A 248 4.87 -13.77 9.39
N ASN A 249 3.70 -13.13 9.43
CA ASN A 249 2.98 -12.82 10.68
C ASN A 249 3.87 -12.12 11.73
N GLU A 250 4.74 -11.25 11.25
CA GLU A 250 5.49 -10.25 12.01
C GLU A 250 5.40 -8.90 11.27
N PRO A 251 5.56 -7.74 11.94
CA PRO A 251 5.70 -7.59 13.39
C PRO A 251 4.39 -7.90 14.13
N TRP A 252 3.29 -7.98 13.38
CA TRP A 252 1.99 -8.39 13.85
C TRP A 252 1.55 -9.69 13.19
N SER A 253 0.62 -10.39 13.82
CA SER A 253 0.10 -11.65 13.30
C SER A 253 -1.34 -11.48 12.86
N GLY A 254 -1.63 -11.78 11.58
CA GLY A 254 -2.99 -11.77 11.02
C GLY A 254 -3.95 -12.66 11.80
N LYS A 255 -3.43 -13.73 12.42
CA LYS A 255 -4.15 -14.65 13.32
C LYS A 255 -4.71 -14.00 14.59
N LYS A 256 -4.38 -12.73 14.87
CA LYS A 256 -4.88 -11.98 16.03
C LYS A 256 -6.03 -11.03 15.68
N GLY A 257 -6.66 -11.18 14.50
CA GLY A 257 -7.84 -10.41 14.11
C GLY A 257 -7.53 -8.95 13.72
N ILE A 258 -6.30 -8.68 13.27
CA ILE A 258 -5.89 -7.35 12.80
C ILE A 258 -6.23 -7.10 11.32
N MET A 259 -6.52 -8.17 10.57
CA MET A 259 -6.87 -8.16 9.15
C MET A 259 -8.38 -8.03 8.92
N PHE A 260 -9.08 -7.25 9.76
CA PHE A 260 -10.55 -7.24 9.81
C PHE A 260 -11.21 -6.83 8.48
N SER A 261 -10.74 -5.74 7.87
CA SER A 261 -11.36 -5.16 6.68
C SER A 261 -11.22 -6.07 5.46
N CYS A 262 -10.00 -6.50 5.16
CA CYS A 262 -9.73 -7.42 4.07
C CYS A 262 -10.31 -8.82 4.34
N GLY A 263 -10.29 -9.30 5.58
CA GLY A 263 -10.94 -10.55 5.99
C GLY A 263 -12.46 -10.52 5.75
N ARG A 264 -13.13 -9.43 6.16
CA ARG A 264 -14.55 -9.19 5.86
C ARG A 264 -14.84 -9.20 4.36
N ALA A 265 -13.96 -8.61 3.56
CA ALA A 265 -14.11 -8.59 2.10
C ALA A 265 -13.92 -9.99 1.48
N ALA A 266 -13.01 -10.80 2.04
CA ALA A 266 -12.69 -12.15 1.58
C ALA A 266 -13.79 -13.18 1.88
N MET A 267 -14.60 -12.97 2.93
CA MET A 267 -15.76 -13.82 3.25
C MET A 267 -16.78 -13.89 2.10
N PHE A 268 -16.87 -12.85 1.28
CA PHE A 268 -17.63 -12.93 0.06
C PHE A 268 -16.83 -13.79 -0.94
N GLY A 269 -17.44 -14.80 -1.56
CA GLY A 269 -16.91 -15.44 -2.78
C GLY A 269 -15.62 -16.26 -2.66
N ASN A 270 -15.24 -16.73 -1.46
CA ASN A 270 -14.10 -17.65 -1.23
C ASN A 270 -12.77 -17.13 -1.78
N ARG A 271 -12.38 -15.93 -1.35
CA ARG A 271 -11.21 -15.20 -1.88
C ARG A 271 -10.01 -15.38 -0.97
N ARG A 272 -8.82 -15.38 -1.57
CA ARG A 272 -7.55 -15.36 -0.83
C ARG A 272 -7.27 -13.97 -0.30
N VAL A 273 -6.65 -13.90 0.87
CA VAL A 273 -6.28 -12.63 1.48
C VAL A 273 -4.89 -12.67 2.09
N ILE A 274 -4.11 -11.63 1.82
CA ILE A 274 -2.88 -11.34 2.55
C ILE A 274 -2.88 -9.86 2.94
N GLU A 275 -2.24 -9.56 4.05
CA GLU A 275 -1.91 -8.20 4.45
C GLU A 275 -0.39 -8.03 4.38
N MET A 276 0.06 -6.88 3.90
CA MET A 276 1.46 -6.55 3.74
C MET A 276 1.78 -5.32 4.56
N GLU A 277 2.87 -5.42 5.30
CA GLU A 277 3.33 -4.42 6.27
C GLU A 277 4.71 -3.94 5.84
N GLU A 278 4.83 -2.75 5.27
CA GLU A 278 6.13 -2.18 4.88
C GLU A 278 6.76 -1.41 6.06
N ALA A 279 8.08 -1.53 6.26
CA ALA A 279 8.78 -0.68 7.22
C ALA A 279 8.71 0.80 6.80
N ALA A 280 8.04 1.64 7.60
CA ALA A 280 7.91 3.07 7.32
C ALA A 280 9.28 3.77 7.39
N LYS A 281 9.72 4.40 6.30
CA LYS A 281 11.03 5.05 6.23
C LYS A 281 10.99 6.53 6.63
N LYS A 282 10.68 6.83 7.89
CA LYS A 282 10.79 8.20 8.40
C LYS A 282 12.22 8.47 8.88
N GLY A 283 13.05 9.05 8.01
CA GLY A 283 14.34 9.69 8.37
C GLY A 283 15.41 8.79 9.02
N GLN A 284 15.34 7.47 8.85
CA GLN A 284 16.37 6.56 9.34
C GLN A 284 17.25 6.06 8.19
N PRO A 285 18.60 6.11 8.32
CA PRO A 285 19.47 5.47 7.36
C PRO A 285 19.15 3.97 7.32
N PRO A 286 19.30 3.31 6.16
CA PRO A 286 19.12 1.86 6.08
C PRO A 286 19.96 1.19 7.17
N PRO A 287 19.44 0.16 7.86
CA PRO A 287 20.19 -0.55 8.89
C PRO A 287 21.52 -1.00 8.29
N SER A 288 22.62 -0.69 8.99
CA SER A 288 24.00 -0.89 8.56
C SER A 288 24.16 -2.13 7.68
N LEU A 289 24.47 -1.90 6.40
CA LEU A 289 24.81 -2.96 5.45
C LEU A 289 25.93 -3.82 6.06
N PRO A 290 25.89 -5.16 5.95
CA PRO A 290 27.11 -5.95 6.05
C PRO A 290 28.11 -5.36 5.07
N THR A 291 29.33 -5.07 5.51
CA THR A 291 30.43 -4.66 4.63
C THR A 291 30.68 -5.77 3.60
N LEU A 292 30.06 -5.65 2.43
CA LEU A 292 30.45 -6.39 1.25
C LEU A 292 31.73 -5.74 0.68
N PRO A 293 32.65 -6.53 0.09
CA PRO A 293 33.91 -6.01 -0.43
C PRO A 293 33.63 -4.92 -1.44
N VAL A 294 34.22 -3.74 -1.21
CA VAL A 294 34.15 -2.58 -2.10
C VAL A 294 34.65 -3.00 -3.48
N LEU A 295 33.77 -3.01 -4.48
CA LEU A 295 34.18 -3.18 -5.87
C LEU A 295 35.04 -1.98 -6.30
N PRO A 296 36.13 -2.19 -7.05
CA PRO A 296 37.20 -1.21 -7.24
C PRO A 296 36.86 0.02 -8.10
N HIS A 297 35.58 0.29 -8.39
CA HIS A 297 35.13 1.36 -9.30
C HIS A 297 34.31 2.48 -8.63
N SER A 298 34.24 2.51 -7.29
CA SER A 298 33.39 3.45 -6.52
C SER A 298 33.67 4.94 -6.78
N GLY A 299 34.86 5.31 -7.23
CA GLY A 299 35.23 6.71 -7.53
C GLY A 299 34.73 7.26 -8.87
N GLU A 300 34.43 6.40 -9.85
CA GLU A 300 33.93 6.85 -11.16
C GLU A 300 32.41 7.06 -11.14
N VAL A 301 31.69 6.19 -10.43
CA VAL A 301 30.23 6.27 -10.23
C VAL A 301 29.81 7.61 -9.61
N GLU A 302 30.54 8.05 -8.58
CA GLU A 302 30.26 9.31 -7.86
C GLU A 302 30.61 10.59 -8.66
N LYS A 303 31.49 10.48 -9.68
CA LYS A 303 31.74 11.56 -10.65
C LYS A 303 30.73 11.56 -11.79
N MET A 304 30.23 10.39 -12.19
CA MET A 304 29.28 10.20 -13.29
C MET A 304 27.86 10.68 -12.95
N PHE A 305 27.40 10.54 -11.71
CA PHE A 305 26.06 10.99 -11.29
C PHE A 305 25.92 12.51 -11.08
N ARG A 306 27.02 13.25 -11.09
CA ARG A 306 27.01 14.73 -10.95
C ARG A 306 26.43 15.45 -12.16
N HIS A 307 26.24 14.77 -13.30
CA HIS A 307 25.82 15.36 -14.56
C HIS A 307 24.42 14.93 -15.04
N GLY A 308 23.53 14.53 -14.12
CA GLY A 308 22.06 14.50 -14.28
C GLY A 308 21.47 13.57 -15.35
N VAL A 309 21.84 13.76 -16.61
CA VAL A 309 21.29 13.07 -17.80
C VAL A 309 22.05 11.77 -18.13
N GLU A 310 23.33 11.66 -17.74
CA GLU A 310 24.16 10.49 -18.04
C GLU A 310 23.95 9.34 -17.03
N GLY A 311 23.66 9.65 -15.76
CA GLY A 311 23.25 8.67 -14.75
C GLY A 311 21.90 8.01 -15.06
N GLU A 312 20.97 8.76 -15.67
CA GLU A 312 19.66 8.26 -16.13
C GLU A 312 19.82 7.25 -17.29
N ARG A 313 20.72 7.52 -18.24
CA ARG A 313 21.03 6.58 -19.34
C ARG A 313 21.68 5.29 -18.85
N LEU A 314 22.43 5.33 -17.75
CA LEU A 314 23.09 4.16 -17.19
C LEU A 314 22.16 3.30 -16.33
N LEU A 315 21.20 3.89 -15.60
CA LEU A 315 20.10 3.13 -14.99
C LEU A 315 19.32 2.36 -16.07
N HIS A 316 19.04 3.01 -17.20
CA HIS A 316 18.50 2.37 -18.39
C HIS A 316 19.43 1.29 -18.98
N ALA A 317 20.76 1.46 -18.98
CA ALA A 317 21.71 0.49 -19.51
C ALA A 317 21.97 -0.72 -18.59
N VAL A 318 21.83 -0.54 -17.27
CA VAL A 318 21.87 -1.62 -16.27
C VAL A 318 20.58 -2.45 -16.38
N ILE A 319 19.42 -1.78 -16.43
CA ILE A 319 18.11 -2.41 -16.63
C ILE A 319 18.02 -3.09 -18.01
N ALA A 320 18.58 -2.49 -19.07
CA ALA A 320 18.56 -3.06 -20.43
C ALA A 320 19.62 -4.17 -20.65
N ASN A 321 20.71 -4.22 -19.88
CA ASN A 321 21.65 -5.35 -19.92
C ASN A 321 21.16 -6.55 -19.09
N GLU A 322 20.18 -6.39 -18.20
CA GLU A 322 19.60 -7.48 -17.41
C GLU A 322 18.72 -8.42 -18.23
N SER A 323 18.18 -7.98 -19.38
CA SER A 323 17.53 -8.90 -20.33
C SER A 323 18.50 -9.89 -21.00
N ASP A 324 19.82 -9.69 -20.86
CA ASP A 324 20.84 -10.48 -21.58
C ASP A 324 21.76 -11.35 -20.70
N ARG A 325 21.63 -11.32 -19.36
CA ARG A 325 22.50 -12.12 -18.47
C ARG A 325 21.81 -13.33 -17.85
N ARG A 326 21.73 -14.39 -18.67
CA ARG A 326 21.83 -15.77 -18.17
C ARG A 326 23.22 -15.98 -17.57
N ARG A 327 23.39 -15.80 -16.25
CA ARG A 327 24.47 -16.42 -15.42
C ARG A 327 24.28 -16.00 -13.96
N GLY A 328 24.12 -16.98 -13.08
CA GLY A 328 23.68 -16.81 -11.69
C GLY A 328 24.67 -16.10 -10.77
N VAL A 329 24.39 -14.83 -10.49
CA VAL A 329 24.97 -14.05 -9.39
C VAL A 329 23.82 -13.29 -8.71
N ASP A 330 23.96 -13.05 -7.41
CA ASP A 330 23.01 -12.56 -6.40
C ASP A 330 21.89 -11.57 -6.84
N GLY A 331 20.74 -11.68 -6.15
CA GLY A 331 19.47 -11.04 -6.50
C GLY A 331 19.54 -9.53 -6.86
N PRO A 332 18.96 -9.10 -7.98
CA PRO A 332 19.24 -7.81 -8.64
C PRO A 332 18.75 -6.57 -7.89
N ILE A 333 17.69 -6.69 -7.08
CA ILE A 333 16.99 -5.54 -6.47
C ILE A 333 17.84 -4.76 -5.45
N ARG A 334 18.55 -5.46 -4.56
CA ARG A 334 19.32 -4.80 -3.49
C ARG A 334 20.68 -4.31 -3.95
N SER A 335 21.23 -4.89 -5.01
CA SER A 335 22.46 -4.45 -5.67
C SER A 335 22.34 -3.02 -6.18
N LEU A 336 21.16 -2.62 -6.68
CA LEU A 336 20.85 -1.26 -7.13
C LEU A 336 20.85 -0.25 -5.97
N MET A 337 20.44 -0.66 -4.76
CA MET A 337 20.36 0.23 -3.59
C MET A 337 21.71 0.48 -2.90
N ILE A 338 22.70 -0.40 -3.09
CA ILE A 338 24.00 -0.31 -2.39
C ILE A 338 24.85 0.90 -2.86
N GLU A 339 24.57 1.46 -4.03
CA GLU A 339 25.35 2.58 -4.61
C GLU A 339 24.76 3.97 -4.38
N VAL A 340 23.53 4.08 -3.86
CA VAL A 340 22.80 5.35 -3.75
C VAL A 340 22.96 5.97 -2.35
N ARG A 341 23.59 7.15 -2.26
CA ARG A 341 23.83 7.89 -0.99
C ARG A 341 22.75 8.94 -0.65
N ASN A 342 21.59 8.90 -1.31
CA ASN A 342 20.52 9.88 -1.14
C ASN A 342 19.24 9.17 -0.70
N ASP A 343 18.75 9.50 0.50
CA ASP A 343 17.61 8.85 1.14
C ASP A 343 16.33 8.90 0.29
N ARG A 344 16.10 9.98 -0.45
CA ARG A 344 14.94 10.09 -1.35
C ARG A 344 15.06 9.16 -2.55
N LEU A 345 16.24 9.09 -3.16
CA LEU A 345 16.48 8.19 -4.30
C LEU A 345 16.49 6.72 -3.86
N LEU A 346 16.94 6.42 -2.64
CA LEU A 346 16.83 5.09 -2.04
C LEU A 346 15.38 4.67 -1.83
N ASP A 347 14.52 5.59 -1.40
CA ASP A 347 13.10 5.30 -1.23
C ASP A 347 12.40 5.05 -2.58
N GLU A 348 12.68 5.89 -3.58
CA GLU A 348 12.15 5.72 -4.93
C GLU A 348 12.64 4.41 -5.58
N ALA A 349 13.93 4.08 -5.45
CA ALA A 349 14.49 2.83 -5.95
C ALA A 349 13.86 1.59 -5.28
N TRP A 350 13.70 1.63 -3.96
CA TRP A 350 13.01 0.58 -3.22
C TRP A 350 11.58 0.37 -3.71
N ARG A 351 10.80 1.45 -3.82
CA ARG A 351 9.39 1.38 -4.28
C ARG A 351 9.32 0.75 -5.67
N TYR A 352 10.17 1.17 -6.61
CA TYR A 352 10.21 0.59 -7.95
C TYR A 352 10.54 -0.92 -7.92
N SER A 353 11.57 -1.31 -7.19
CA SER A 353 11.97 -2.70 -7.06
C SER A 353 10.87 -3.56 -6.42
N PHE A 354 10.22 -3.03 -5.39
CA PHE A 354 9.15 -3.75 -4.70
C PHE A 354 7.91 -3.92 -5.58
N VAL A 355 7.52 -2.88 -6.31
CA VAL A 355 6.42 -2.96 -7.30
C VAL A 355 6.74 -3.99 -8.38
N THR A 356 7.99 -4.05 -8.87
CA THR A 356 8.44 -5.04 -9.86
C THR A 356 8.37 -6.46 -9.29
N LEU A 357 8.80 -6.66 -8.04
CA LEU A 357 8.66 -7.94 -7.35
C LEU A 357 7.19 -8.37 -7.24
N MET A 358 6.30 -7.44 -6.90
CA MET A 358 4.87 -7.71 -6.82
C MET A 358 4.27 -8.04 -8.19
N ALA A 359 4.73 -7.39 -9.27
CA ALA A 359 4.33 -7.74 -10.62
C ALA A 359 4.65 -9.20 -10.94
N GLU A 360 5.89 -9.62 -10.68
CA GLU A 360 6.32 -11.00 -10.89
C GLU A 360 5.57 -11.98 -9.98
N PHE A 361 5.31 -11.58 -8.73
CA PHE A 361 4.55 -12.41 -7.79
C PHE A 361 3.17 -12.70 -8.32
N LEU A 362 2.43 -11.66 -8.70
CA LEU A 362 1.08 -11.79 -9.21
C LEU A 362 1.02 -12.61 -10.50
N LYS A 363 1.99 -12.48 -11.40
CA LYS A 363 2.10 -13.36 -12.58
C LYS A 363 2.18 -14.83 -12.16
N THR A 364 2.97 -15.19 -11.15
CA THR A 364 3.06 -16.59 -10.70
C THR A 364 1.74 -17.13 -10.12
N GLN A 365 0.86 -16.27 -9.60
CA GLN A 365 -0.42 -16.68 -9.02
C GLN A 365 -1.55 -16.81 -10.05
N ALA A 366 -1.38 -16.21 -11.23
CA ALA A 366 -2.34 -16.32 -12.32
C ALA A 366 -2.33 -17.67 -13.05
N PHE A 367 -1.25 -18.44 -12.91
CA PHE A 367 -1.06 -19.73 -13.60
C PHE A 367 -1.21 -20.95 -12.67
N VAL A 368 -1.73 -20.75 -11.46
CA VAL A 368 -2.06 -21.80 -10.48
C VAL A 368 -3.58 -21.88 -10.34
#